data_AF-A0AA88E8U1-F1
#
_entry.id   AF-A0AA88E8U1-F1
#
_cell.length_a   1.000
_cell.length_b   1.000
_cell.length_c   1.000
_cell.angle_alpha   90.00
_cell.angle_beta   90.00
_cell.angle_gamma   90.00
#
_symmetry.space_group_name_H-M   'P 1'
#
loop_
_entity.id
_entity.type
_entity.pdbx_description
1 polymer ?
#
loop_
_entity_poly.entity_id
_entity_poly.type
_entity_poly.pdbx_seq_one_letter_code
_entity_poly.pdbx_strand_id
1 'polypeptide(L)'
;MEEEIKFEIIGREIIKPSSPTPSHLKSFKLSFFDQTVPAIYTSLALFYPSNINNVLTSDQKSSHLKKSLSEALTLFFPLAGRVNDNTTIECHDVGARYLVAKFNGLLSTFLEQHKD
;
A
#
# COMPACT_ATOMS: atom_id res chain seq x y z
N MET A 1 -17.30 -21.06 -19.58
CA MET A 1 -15.83 -20.96 -19.62
C MET A 1 -15.53 -19.64 -18.94
N GLU A 2 -15.16 -19.67 -17.66
CA GLU A 2 -14.81 -18.45 -16.93
C GLU A 2 -13.53 -17.88 -17.56
N GLU A 3 -13.62 -16.69 -18.15
CA GLU A 3 -12.43 -15.96 -18.57
C GLU A 3 -11.65 -15.58 -17.30
N GLU A 4 -10.44 -16.11 -17.19
CA GLU A 4 -9.53 -15.77 -16.11
C GLU A 4 -9.24 -14.26 -16.12
N ILE A 5 -9.62 -13.57 -15.04
CA ILE A 5 -9.41 -12.13 -14.91
C ILE A 5 -7.91 -11.85 -14.88
N LYS A 6 -7.40 -11.36 -16.00
CA LYS A 6 -5.97 -11.10 -16.17
C LYS A 6 -5.63 -9.66 -15.81
N PHE A 7 -4.94 -9.50 -14.68
CA PHE A 7 -4.25 -8.26 -14.34
C PHE A 7 -2.82 -8.28 -14.86
N GLU A 8 -2.37 -7.16 -15.42
CA GLU A 8 -0.98 -6.97 -15.84
C GLU A 8 -0.27 -6.02 -14.87
N ILE A 9 0.78 -6.48 -14.20
CA ILE A 9 1.59 -5.61 -13.35
C ILE A 9 2.53 -4.79 -14.23
N ILE A 10 2.27 -3.48 -14.29
CA ILE A 10 3.01 -2.53 -15.14
C ILE A 10 4.03 -1.69 -14.36
N GLY A 11 4.02 -1.76 -13.02
CA GLY A 11 4.95 -1.02 -12.19
C GLY A 11 5.18 -1.64 -10.81
N ARG A 12 6.42 -1.56 -10.33
CA ARG A 12 6.82 -1.96 -8.98
C ARG A 12 7.80 -0.95 -8.42
N GLU A 13 7.56 -0.51 -7.20
CA GLU A 13 8.42 0.45 -6.52
C GLU A 13 8.39 0.24 -5.01
N ILE A 14 9.44 0.72 -4.34
CA ILE A 14 9.47 0.84 -2.88
C ILE A 14 9.41 2.32 -2.52
N ILE A 15 8.34 2.73 -1.86
CA ILE A 15 8.12 4.12 -1.44
C ILE A 15 8.70 4.30 -0.05
N LYS A 16 9.69 5.18 0.05
CA LYS A 16 10.32 5.58 1.30
C LYS A 16 9.60 6.80 1.89
N PRO A 17 9.72 7.05 3.20
CA PRO A 17 9.25 8.28 3.80
C PRO A 17 9.91 9.51 3.17
N SER A 18 9.19 10.62 3.13
CA SER A 18 9.66 11.86 2.50
C SER A 18 10.77 12.56 3.29
N SER A 19 10.83 12.30 4.60
CA SER A 19 11.97 12.66 5.45
C SER A 19 12.44 11.46 6.26
N PRO A 20 13.74 11.38 6.58
CA PRO A 20 14.30 10.23 7.27
C PRO A 20 13.77 10.12 8.70
N THR A 21 13.56 8.89 9.16
CA THR A 21 13.16 8.64 10.54
C THR A 21 14.25 9.10 11.51
N PRO A 22 13.96 9.98 12.48
CA PRO A 22 14.92 10.42 13.49
C PRO A 22 15.55 9.25 14.24
N SER A 23 16.83 9.38 14.62
CA SER A 23 17.61 8.28 15.23
C SER A 23 16.94 7.65 16.46
N HIS A 24 16.30 8.46 17.31
CA HIS A 24 15.60 8.00 18.51
C HIS A 24 14.27 7.29 18.24
N LEU A 25 13.74 7.35 17.01
CA LEU A 25 12.50 6.70 16.57
C LEU A 25 12.76 5.45 15.71
N LYS A 26 14.02 5.07 15.49
CA LYS A 26 14.39 3.93 14.64
C LYS A 26 13.97 2.56 15.19
N SER A 27 13.58 2.49 16.46
CA SER A 27 13.12 1.26 17.10
C SER A 27 11.73 1.49 17.70
N PHE A 28 10.71 0.91 17.09
CA PHE A 28 9.35 0.92 17.64
C PHE A 28 9.10 -0.37 18.42
N LYS A 29 8.73 -0.27 19.71
CA LYS A 29 8.49 -1.43 20.56
C LYS A 29 7.04 -1.89 20.43
N LEU A 30 6.86 -3.18 20.17
CA LEU A 30 5.54 -3.81 20.12
C LEU A 30 5.01 -4.04 21.54
N SER A 31 3.74 -3.75 21.75
CA SER A 31 3.07 -4.00 23.03
C SER A 31 2.85 -5.49 23.28
N PHE A 32 2.39 -5.84 24.48
CA PHE A 32 1.98 -7.21 24.78
C PHE A 32 0.81 -7.68 23.89
N PHE A 33 -0.11 -6.78 23.53
CA PHE A 33 -1.20 -7.12 22.61
C PHE A 33 -0.68 -7.42 21.22
N ASP A 34 0.28 -6.64 20.72
CA ASP A 34 0.89 -6.87 19.41
C ASP A 34 1.64 -8.21 19.36
N GLN A 35 2.27 -8.62 20.47
CA GLN A 35 3.02 -9.87 20.57
C GLN A 35 2.15 -11.13 20.66
N THR A 36 0.92 -11.00 21.17
CA THR A 36 -0.01 -12.14 21.33
C THR A 36 -0.86 -12.40 20.10
N VAL A 37 -1.04 -11.38 19.25
CA VAL A 37 -1.78 -11.51 18.00
C VAL A 37 -0.90 -12.21 16.94
N PRO A 38 -1.46 -13.15 16.16
CA PRO A 38 -0.72 -13.76 15.05
C PRO A 38 -0.26 -12.72 14.03
N ALA A 39 0.96 -12.88 13.50
CA ALA A 39 1.49 -12.02 12.45
C ALA A 39 0.77 -12.26 11.10
N ILE A 40 -0.39 -11.63 10.92
CA ILE A 40 -1.23 -11.73 9.72
C ILE A 40 -1.28 -10.40 8.97
N TYR A 41 -1.36 -10.48 7.63
CA TYR A 41 -1.58 -9.32 6.78
C TYR A 41 -3.07 -9.04 6.62
N THR A 42 -3.53 -7.87 7.04
CA THR A 42 -4.89 -7.40 6.78
C THR A 42 -5.01 -6.92 5.34
N SER A 43 -5.96 -7.48 4.58
CA SER A 43 -6.24 -7.08 3.20
C SER A 43 -7.43 -6.11 3.14
N LEU A 44 -7.28 -5.01 2.40
CA LEU A 44 -8.35 -4.04 2.16
C LEU A 44 -8.35 -3.67 0.67
N ALA A 45 -9.52 -3.72 0.04
CA ALA A 45 -9.73 -3.27 -1.34
C ALA A 45 -10.73 -2.11 -1.35
N LEU A 46 -10.36 -1.00 -2.02
CA LEU A 46 -11.21 0.17 -2.19
C LEU A 46 -11.40 0.44 -3.69
N PHE A 47 -12.65 0.56 -4.11
CA PHE A 47 -13.03 0.78 -5.51
C PHE A 47 -13.59 2.19 -5.70
N TYR A 48 -13.02 2.93 -6.65
CA TYR A 48 -13.41 4.31 -6.95
C TYR A 48 -14.00 4.39 -8.36
N PRO A 49 -15.22 4.94 -8.54
CA PRO A 49 -15.78 5.13 -9.87
C PRO A 49 -14.97 6.16 -10.66
N SER A 50 -14.98 6.03 -11.98
CA SER A 50 -14.38 7.05 -12.85
C SER A 50 -15.19 8.34 -12.75
N ASN A 51 -14.53 9.44 -12.38
CA ASN A 51 -15.16 10.76 -12.35
C ASN A 51 -14.92 11.44 -13.70
N ILE A 52 -16.02 11.74 -14.42
CA ILE A 52 -16.00 12.38 -15.74
C ILE A 52 -15.31 13.76 -15.71
N ASN A 53 -15.31 14.43 -14.55
CA ASN A 53 -14.67 15.73 -14.37
C ASN A 53 -13.18 15.62 -13.98
N ASN A 54 -12.67 14.41 -13.75
CA ASN A 54 -11.28 14.20 -13.34
C ASN A 54 -10.37 14.11 -14.56
N VAL A 55 -9.64 15.20 -14.81
CA VAL A 55 -8.73 15.36 -15.95
C VAL A 55 -7.39 14.60 -15.74
N LEU A 56 -7.13 14.07 -14.54
CA LEU A 56 -5.85 13.43 -14.24
C LEU A 56 -5.70 12.09 -14.94
N THR A 57 -4.56 11.91 -15.61
CA THR A 57 -4.13 10.62 -16.17
C THR A 57 -3.83 9.61 -15.05
N SER A 58 -3.80 8.33 -15.39
CA SER A 58 -3.42 7.27 -14.45
C SER A 58 -2.03 7.50 -13.84
N ASP A 59 -1.09 8.00 -14.63
CA ASP A 59 0.28 8.32 -14.18
C ASP A 59 0.30 9.49 -13.21
N GLN A 60 -0.49 10.54 -13.47
CA GLN A 60 -0.63 11.66 -12.55
C GLN A 60 -1.25 11.22 -11.22
N LYS A 61 -2.32 10.42 -11.26
CA LYS A 61 -2.93 9.85 -10.05
C LYS A 61 -1.92 8.99 -9.28
N SER A 62 -1.18 8.12 -9.98
CA SER A 62 -0.16 7.30 -9.33
C SER A 62 0.95 8.15 -8.74
N SER A 63 1.38 9.23 -9.39
CA SER A 63 2.40 10.15 -8.87
C SER A 63 1.92 10.84 -7.58
N HIS A 64 0.67 11.33 -7.58
CA HIS A 64 0.05 11.90 -6.39
C HIS A 64 -0.03 10.89 -5.23
N LEU A 65 -0.46 9.65 -5.49
CA LEU A 65 -0.54 8.59 -4.49
C LEU A 65 0.84 8.22 -3.91
N LYS A 66 1.87 8.11 -4.76
CA LYS A 66 3.24 7.84 -4.30
C LYS A 66 3.77 8.95 -3.41
N LYS A 67 3.55 10.21 -3.82
CA LYS A 67 3.97 11.39 -3.06
C LYS A 67 3.26 11.45 -1.70
N SER A 68 1.94 11.34 -1.68
CA SER A 68 1.19 11.38 -0.41
C SER A 68 1.50 10.19 0.49
N LEU A 69 1.77 9.01 -0.07
CA LEU A 69 2.24 7.85 0.70
C LEU A 69 3.61 8.13 1.33
N SER A 70 4.55 8.70 0.57
CA SER A 70 5.86 9.10 1.09
C SER A 70 5.74 10.09 2.26
N GLU A 71 4.86 11.09 2.13
CA GLU A 71 4.58 12.07 3.19
C GLU A 71 3.90 11.43 4.41
N ALA A 72 2.96 10.51 4.19
CA ALA A 72 2.30 9.77 5.28
C ALA A 72 3.29 8.85 6.01
N LEU A 73 4.17 8.15 5.29
CA LEU A 73 5.18 7.27 5.90
C LEU A 73 6.15 8.02 6.80
N THR A 74 6.38 9.32 6.60
CA THR A 74 7.13 10.15 7.55
C THR A 74 6.45 10.21 8.92
N LEU A 75 5.12 10.34 8.94
CA LEU A 75 4.32 10.40 10.17
C LEU A 75 4.08 8.99 10.76
N PHE A 76 3.90 8.00 9.88
CA PHE A 76 3.66 6.60 10.20
C PHE A 76 4.92 5.75 9.93
N PHE A 77 6.06 6.20 10.42
CA PHE A 77 7.37 5.61 10.18
C PHE A 77 7.50 4.10 10.45
N PRO A 78 6.78 3.47 11.41
CA PRO A 78 6.86 2.02 11.58
C PRO A 78 6.41 1.24 10.34
N LEU A 79 5.50 1.79 9.53
CA LEU A 79 5.01 1.14 8.31
C LEU A 79 6.07 1.08 7.19
N ALA A 80 7.12 1.90 7.27
CA ALA A 80 8.28 1.82 6.39
C ALA A 80 9.40 0.89 6.92
N GLY A 81 9.23 0.35 8.13
CA GLY A 81 10.20 -0.51 8.80
C GLY A 81 10.03 -2.00 8.52
N ARG A 82 10.74 -2.84 9.29
CA ARG A 82 10.62 -4.31 9.25
C ARG A 82 10.45 -4.85 10.66
N VAL A 83 9.55 -5.82 10.83
CA VAL A 83 9.37 -6.50 12.12
C VAL A 83 10.63 -7.29 12.45
N ASN A 84 11.11 -7.16 13.68
CA ASN A 84 12.24 -7.90 14.23
C ASN A 84 11.78 -8.72 15.44
N ASP A 85 11.89 -10.05 15.31
CA ASP A 85 11.59 -11.07 16.33
C ASP A 85 10.25 -10.89 17.07
N ASN A 86 9.21 -10.39 16.37
CA ASN A 86 7.87 -10.12 16.92
C ASN A 86 7.84 -9.18 18.15
N THR A 87 8.94 -8.51 18.50
CA THR A 87 9.04 -7.65 19.69
C THR A 87 9.24 -6.18 19.34
N THR A 88 9.84 -5.91 18.18
CA THR A 88 10.14 -4.55 17.73
C THR A 88 9.93 -4.42 16.22
N ILE A 89 9.84 -3.17 15.75
CA ILE A 89 9.95 -2.82 14.34
C ILE A 89 11.20 -1.96 14.17
N GLU A 90 12.09 -2.40 13.28
CA GLU A 90 13.25 -1.64 12.84
C GLU A 90 12.84 -0.63 11.76
N CYS A 91 12.77 0.65 12.15
CA CYS A 91 12.35 1.75 11.31
C CYS A 91 13.56 2.35 10.57
N HIS A 92 14.18 1.55 9.69
CA HIS A 92 15.32 1.94 8.85
C HIS A 92 14.92 2.45 7.46
N ASP A 93 13.70 2.98 7.32
CA ASP A 93 13.18 3.56 6.07
C ASP A 93 13.35 2.64 4.85
N VAL A 94 13.19 1.32 5.06
CA VAL A 94 13.24 0.34 3.97
C VAL A 94 12.13 0.63 2.96
N GLY A 95 10.98 1.10 3.45
CA GLY A 95 9.86 1.59 2.65
C GLY A 95 8.77 0.54 2.42
N ALA A 96 7.65 1.02 1.89
CA ALA A 96 6.45 0.25 1.57
C ALA A 96 6.42 -0.17 0.09
N ARG A 97 5.95 -1.38 -0.21
CA ARG A 97 5.80 -1.84 -1.60
C ARG A 97 4.61 -1.15 -2.26
N TYR A 98 4.83 -0.58 -3.44
CA TYR A 98 3.80 0.01 -4.28
C TYR A 98 3.80 -0.69 -5.64
N LEU A 99 2.64 -1.22 -6.04
CA LEU A 99 2.44 -1.92 -7.30
C LEU A 99 1.40 -1.18 -8.13
N VAL A 100 1.63 -1.10 -9.43
CA VAL A 100 0.63 -0.62 -10.39
C VAL A 100 0.27 -1.79 -11.28
N ALA A 101 -1.02 -2.09 -11.35
CA ALA A 101 -1.57 -3.09 -12.24
C ALA A 101 -2.62 -2.46 -13.16
N LYS A 102 -2.69 -2.99 -14.38
CA LYS A 102 -3.70 -2.63 -15.37
C LYS A 102 -4.67 -3.81 -15.53
N PHE A 103 -5.95 -3.48 -15.49
CA PHE A 103 -7.03 -4.40 -15.84
C PHE A 103 -7.62 -3.97 -17.17
N ASN A 104 -7.77 -4.92 -18.10
CA ASN A 104 -8.38 -4.66 -19.40
C ASN A 104 -9.89 -4.95 -19.32
N GLY A 105 -10.62 -4.06 -18.65
CA GLY A 105 -12.07 -4.17 -18.51
C GLY A 105 -12.67 -3.02 -17.70
N LEU A 106 -14.00 -3.01 -17.60
CA LEU A 106 -14.72 -2.04 -16.79
C LEU A 106 -14.77 -2.51 -15.33
N LEU A 107 -14.58 -1.58 -14.41
CA LEU A 107 -14.71 -1.84 -12.98
C LEU A 107 -16.11 -2.38 -12.63
N SER A 108 -17.16 -1.87 -13.28
CA SER A 108 -18.53 -2.36 -13.07
C SER A 108 -18.69 -3.84 -13.42
N THR A 109 -18.16 -4.27 -14.57
CA THR A 109 -18.21 -5.67 -15.01
C THR A 109 -17.44 -6.57 -14.05
N PHE A 110 -16.27 -6.12 -13.57
CA PHE A 110 -15.49 -6.85 -12.56
C PHE A 110 -16.29 -7.05 -11.27
N LEU A 111 -16.95 -5.99 -10.79
CA LEU A 111 -17.74 -6.03 -9.54
C LEU A 111 -19.03 -6.85 -9.69
N GLU A 112 -19.67 -6.86 -10.86
CA GLU A 112 -20.88 -7.66 -11.11
C GLU A 112 -20.61 -9.17 -11.13
N GLN A 113 -19.47 -9.60 -11.66
CA GLN A 113 -19.04 -11.00 -11.66
C GLN A 113 -18.75 -11.54 -10.24
N HIS A 114 -18.54 -10.65 -9.26
CA HIS A 114 -18.17 -10.97 -7.88
C HIS A 114 -19.19 -10.40 -6.87
N LYS A 115 -20.43 -10.16 -7.33
CA LYS A 115 -21.56 -10.01 -6.41
C LYS A 115 -21.91 -11.42 -5.93
N ASP A 116 -21.78 -11.64 -4.63
CA ASP A 116 -22.25 -12.85 -3.94
C ASP A 116 -23.67 -13.26 -4.35
#